data_AF-A0A372NHU8-F1
#
_entry.id   AF-A0A372NHU8-F1
#
_cell.length_a   1.000
_cell.length_b   1.000
_cell.length_c   1.000
_cell.angle_alpha   90.00
_cell.angle_beta   90.00
_cell.angle_gamma   90.00
#
_symmetry.space_group_name_H-M   'P 1'
#
loop_
_entity.id
_entity.type
_entity.pdbx_description
1 polymer ?
#
loop_
_entity_poly.entity_id
_entity_poly.type
_entity_poly.pdbx_seq_one_letter_code
_entity_poly.pdbx_strand_id
1 'polypeptide(L)' 'MTVSTMELKLNAIRSDTGLSRKEKIVKLERLRTEARALQRAATESAMVEDDGWYEDVHLIDTELENVGRSVDEKGAATL' A
#
# COMPACT_ATOMS: atom_id res chain seq x y z
N MET A 1 -9.12 -0.86 17.35
CA MET A 1 -8.30 -0.93 16.13
C MET A 1 -7.72 0.45 15.92
N THR A 2 -6.44 0.65 16.21
CA THR A 2 -5.71 1.86 15.81
C THR A 2 -5.49 1.74 14.32
N VAL A 3 -6.32 2.41 13.52
CA VAL A 3 -6.13 2.43 12.07
C VAL A 3 -4.87 3.22 11.80
N SER A 4 -3.86 2.58 11.20
CA SER A 4 -2.60 3.24 10.89
C SER A 4 -2.83 4.33 9.83
N THR A 5 -2.04 5.40 9.87
CA THR A 5 -2.19 6.53 8.94
C THR A 5 -2.12 6.06 7.48
N MET A 6 -1.35 4.99 7.19
CA MET A 6 -1.27 4.38 5.88
C MET A 6 -2.58 3.71 5.44
N GLU A 7 -3.24 2.97 6.32
CA GLU A 7 -4.52 2.31 6.02
C GLU A 7 -5.60 3.31 5.62
N LEU A 8 -5.63 4.49 6.25
CA LEU A 8 -6.54 5.58 5.88
C LEU A 8 -6.26 6.09 4.45
N LYS A 9 -4.99 6.26 4.09
CA LYS A 9 -4.58 6.68 2.73
C LYS A 9 -4.93 5.64 1.69
N LEU A 10 -4.70 4.36 1.99
CA LEU A 10 -5.08 3.24 1.12
C LEU A 10 -6.60 3.19 0.92
N ASN A 11 -7.38 3.32 1.99
CA ASN A 11 -8.83 3.34 1.89
C ASN A 11 -9.35 4.53 1.07
N ALA A 12 -8.73 5.71 1.21
CA ALA A 12 -9.06 6.86 0.39
C ALA A 12 -8.83 6.59 -1.11
N ILE A 13 -7.70 5.98 -1.49
CA ILE A 13 -7.42 5.62 -2.90
C ILE A 13 -8.36 4.53 -3.42
N ARG A 14 -8.64 3.53 -2.58
CA ARG A 14 -9.54 2.42 -2.92
C ARG A 14 -10.96 2.92 -3.18
N SER A 15 -11.47 3.78 -2.30
CA SER A 15 -12.84 4.29 -2.30
C SER A 15 -13.06 5.46 -3.26
N ASP A 16 -11.99 6.06 -3.79
CA ASP A 16 -12.09 7.11 -4.81
C ASP A 16 -12.61 6.53 -6.13
N THR A 17 -13.86 6.85 -6.46
CA THR A 17 -14.53 6.44 -7.69
C THR A 17 -14.12 7.29 -8.89
N GLY A 18 -13.46 8.43 -8.67
CA GLY A 18 -12.93 9.29 -9.72
C GLY A 18 -11.62 8.79 -10.31
N LEU A 19 -10.93 7.85 -9.65
CA LEU A 19 -9.69 7.26 -10.14
C LEU A 19 -9.95 5.97 -10.92
N SER A 20 -9.40 5.91 -12.13
CA SER A 20 -9.27 4.66 -12.86
C SER A 20 -8.31 3.69 -12.15
N ARG A 21 -8.40 2.40 -12.47
CA ARG A 21 -7.49 1.37 -11.93
C ARG A 21 -6.02 1.75 -12.13
N LYS A 22 -5.66 2.27 -13.30
CA LYS A 22 -4.30 2.70 -13.62
C LYS A 22 -3.86 3.85 -12.71
N GLU A 23 -4.72 4.84 -12.47
CA GLU A 23 -4.42 5.96 -11.59
C GLU A 23 -4.29 5.52 -10.12
N LYS A 24 -5.10 4.55 -9.68
CA LYS A 24 -4.96 3.93 -8.36
C LYS A 24 -3.60 3.26 -8.21
N ILE A 25 -3.18 2.47 -9.20
CA ILE A 25 -1.85 1.83 -9.21
C ILE A 25 -0.74 2.89 -9.12
N VAL A 26 -0.79 3.93 -9.96
CA VAL A 26 0.22 5.02 -9.94
C VAL A 26 0.29 5.71 -8.57
N LYS A 27 -0.86 5.99 -7.94
CA LYS A 27 -0.90 6.58 -6.59
C LYS A 27 -0.32 5.64 -5.53
N LEU A 28 -0.63 4.35 -5.60
CA LEU A 28 -0.09 3.34 -4.68
C LEU A 28 1.42 3.15 -4.85
N GLU A 29 1.94 3.11 -6.08
CA GLU A 29 3.38 3.04 -6.35
C GLU A 29 4.14 4.25 -5.82
N ARG A 30 3.53 5.43 -5.91
CA ARG A 30 4.07 6.66 -5.32
C ARG A 30 4.15 6.57 -3.80
N LEU A 31 3.06 6.14 -3.14
CA LEU A 31 3.05 5.90 -1.69
C LEU A 31 4.13 4.91 -1.25
N ARG A 32 4.30 3.82 -2.00
CA ARG A 32 5.35 2.82 -1.74
C ARG A 32 6.75 3.43 -1.82
N THR A 33 6.99 4.28 -2.80
CA THR A 33 8.28 4.95 -2.98
C THR A 33 8.56 5.90 -1.83
N GLU A 34 7.56 6.67 -1.41
CA GLU A 34 7.64 7.57 -0.25
C GLU A 34 7.90 6.79 1.05
N ALA A 35 7.16 5.70 1.29
CA ALA A 35 7.36 4.84 2.47
C ALA A 35 8.77 4.22 2.50
N ARG A 36 9.30 3.76 1.36
CA ARG A 36 10.68 3.25 1.27
C ARG A 36 11.74 4.33 1.42
N ALA A 37 11.46 5.55 1.00
CA ALA A 37 12.36 6.67 1.20
C ALA A 37 12.46 7.02 2.69
N LEU A 38 11.32 7.04 3.40
CA LEU A 38 11.27 7.20 4.86
C LEU A 38 12.02 6.07 5.57
N GLN A 39 11.78 4.83 5.15
CA GLN A 39 12.50 3.67 5.67
C GLN A 39 14.02 3.83 5.53
N ARG A 40 14.52 4.17 4.33
CA ARG A 40 15.96 4.40 4.11
C ARG A 40 16.52 5.50 5.01
N ALA A 41 15.86 6.66 5.01
CA ALA A 41 16.29 7.82 5.77
C ALA A 41 16.43 7.51 7.27
N ALA A 42 15.62 6.59 7.76
CA ALA A 42 15.66 6.19 9.14
C ALA A 42 16.57 5.00 9.43
N THR A 43 16.77 4.06 8.50
CA THR A 43 17.81 3.02 8.66
C THR A 43 19.23 3.60 8.73
N GLU A 44 19.42 4.82 8.19
CA GLU A 44 20.69 5.55 8.28
C GLU A 44 20.94 6.15 9.68
N SER A 45 19.94 6.14 10.57
CA SER A 45 20.09 6.46 11.99
C SER A 45 20.20 5.15 12.78
N ALA A 46 21.37 4.88 13.36
CA ALA A 46 21.79 3.58 13.91
C ALA A 46 21.01 3.05 15.15
N MET A 47 19.82 3.60 15.45
CA MET A 47 19.03 3.28 16.65
C MET A 47 17.51 3.20 16.38
N VAL A 48 17.09 2.86 15.16
CA VAL A 48 15.65 2.80 14.84
C VAL A 48 15.06 1.43 15.20
N GLU A 49 14.21 1.43 16.22
CA GLU A 49 13.24 0.36 16.51
C GLU A 49 12.32 0.17 15.30
N ASP A 50 11.81 -1.05 15.10
CA ASP A 50 10.89 -1.37 14.00
C ASP A 50 9.55 -0.62 14.16
N ASP A 51 9.54 0.66 13.78
CA ASP A 51 8.46 1.65 13.96
C ASP A 51 7.25 1.40 13.02
N GLY A 52 7.06 0.17 12.55
CA GLY A 52 5.91 -0.20 11.71
C GLY A 52 6.01 0.22 10.24
N TRP A 53 7.13 0.77 9.77
CA TRP A 53 7.26 1.12 8.35
C TRP A 53 7.32 -0.07 7.42
N TYR A 54 7.80 -1.22 7.91
CA TYR A 54 7.70 -2.47 7.17
C TYR A 54 6.25 -2.89 6.97
N GLU A 55 5.39 -2.66 7.97
CA GLU A 55 3.94 -2.91 7.89
C GLU A 55 3.29 -1.97 6.86
N ASP A 56 3.62 -0.68 6.87
CA ASP A 56 3.11 0.30 5.89
C ASP A 56 3.46 -0.08 4.44
N VAL A 57 4.72 -0.46 4.18
CA VAL A 57 5.14 -0.91 2.84
C VAL A 57 4.41 -2.19 2.45
N HIS A 58 4.24 -3.12 3.39
CA HIS A 58 3.56 -4.39 3.16
C HIS A 58 2.06 -4.19 2.83
N LEU A 59 1.39 -3.26 3.50
CA LEU A 59 0.01 -2.90 3.23
C LEU A 59 -0.15 -2.32 1.82
N ILE A 60 0.78 -1.45 1.39
CA ILE A 60 0.75 -0.88 0.03
C ILE A 60 1.01 -1.96 -1.02
N ASP A 61 1.98 -2.86 -0.80
CA ASP A 61 2.29 -3.95 -1.73
C ASP A 61 1.08 -4.90 -1.86
N THR A 62 0.43 -5.25 -0.76
CA THR A 62 -0.81 -6.06 -0.76
C THR A 62 -1.92 -5.39 -1.57
N GLU A 63 -2.08 -4.08 -1.43
CA GLU A 63 -3.12 -3.36 -2.16
C GLU A 63 -2.80 -3.21 -3.65
N LEU A 64 -1.52 -3.01 -4.01
CA LEU A 64 -1.06 -3.05 -5.39
C LEU A 64 -1.34 -4.41 -6.03
N GLU A 65 -1.10 -5.50 -5.30
CA GLU A 65 -1.47 -6.83 -5.75
C GLU A 65 -2.98 -6.94 -5.94
N ASN A 66 -3.81 -6.48 -5.00
CA ASN A 66 -5.26 -6.55 -5.13
C ASN A 66 -5.80 -5.77 -6.34
N VAL A 67 -5.28 -4.56 -6.58
CA VAL A 67 -5.71 -3.70 -7.69
C VAL A 67 -5.14 -4.21 -9.03
N GLY A 68 -3.91 -4.69 -9.04
CA GLY A 68 -3.23 -5.23 -10.22
C GLY A 68 -3.75 -6.60 -10.65
N ARG A 69 -4.12 -7.45 -9.68
CA ARG A 69 -4.71 -8.79 -9.88
C ARG A 69 -6.21 -8.74 -10.16
N SER A 70 -6.77 -7.54 -10.33
CA SER A 70 -8.21 -7.30 -10.31
C SER A 70 -9.00 -8.18 -11.29
N VAL A 71 -9.75 -9.12 -10.71
CA VAL A 71 -11.14 -9.47 -11.04
C VAL A 71 -11.37 -9.92 -12.50
N ASP A 72 -10.43 -10.68 -13.06
CA ASP A 72 -10.77 -11.65 -14.13
C ASP A 72 -10.83 -13.08 -13.56
N GLU A 73 -10.22 -13.33 -12.39
CA GLU A 73 -10.21 -14.63 -11.71
C GLU A 73 -11.31 -14.82 -10.63
N LYS A 74 -12.30 -13.91 -10.52
CA LYS A 74 -13.53 -14.22 -9.74
C LYS A 74 -14.61 -14.92 -10.59
N GLY A 75 -14.17 -15.72 -11.56
CA GLY A 75 -14.96 -16.72 -12.26
C GLY A 75 -14.59 -18.18 -11.96
N ALA A 76 -13.49 -18.45 -11.25
CA ALA A 76 -13.04 -19.82 -11.00
C ALA A 76 -12.78 -20.07 -9.50
N ALA A 77 -13.83 -20.53 -8.83
CA ALA A 77 -13.84 -21.69 -7.93
C ALA A 77 -12.61 -21.99 -7.04
N THR A 78 -12.87 -21.98 -5.73
CA THR A 78 -12.61 -23.10 -4.80
C THR A 78 -11.17 -23.38 -4.34
N LEU A 79 -10.94 -23.19 -3.03
CA LEU A 79 -10.57 -24.28 -2.10
C LEU A 79 -10.75 -23.85 -0.64
#